data_AF-K7GBA5-F1
#
_entry.id   AF-K7GBA5-F1
#
_cell.length_a   1.000
_cell.length_b   1.000
_cell.length_c   1.000
_cell.angle_alpha   90.00
_cell.angle_beta   90.00
_cell.angle_gamma   90.00
#
_symmetry.space_group_name_H-M   'P 1'
#
loop_
_entity.id
_entity.type
_entity.pdbx_description
1 polymer ?
#
loop_
_entity_poly.entity_id
_entity_poly.type
_entity_poly.pdbx_seq_one_letter_code
_entity_poly.pdbx_strand_id
1 'polypeptide(L)'
;MFNHYFFGGEAAHEICRKFLHQEKGEGVILVTDPPFGGLVEPLAFSFKKLIAAWREVQGEDHSSKDLPIFWIFPYFFESRILEFFPGFSMMDYQVDYDNHALYKHGRTGRKQSPVRIFTNISPSMIVLPVEEGYRFCSVCQRYVSSGNQHCDICNSCTSKDGRRWNHCFLCKKCVKPSWIHCNTCNRCALPGHTCDRAKTSCFICDEAGHKRSTCPNLSVAERACQADRKRRLKKNKIKMDNVKRPSVKHATFPRKKIKKKKNTLAC
;
A
#
# COMPACT_ATOMS: atom_id res chain seq x y z
N MET A 1 0.39 -14.29 14.55
CA MET A 1 0.69 -13.50 13.34
C MET A 1 0.04 -14.05 12.06
N PHE A 2 0.17 -15.33 11.69
CA PHE A 2 -0.44 -15.85 10.45
C PHE A 2 -1.85 -16.42 10.64
N ASN A 3 -2.15 -16.93 11.83
CA ASN A 3 -3.42 -17.60 12.17
C ASN A 3 -4.17 -16.91 13.31
N HIS A 4 -3.68 -15.75 13.78
CA HIS A 4 -4.21 -15.04 14.96
C HIS A 4 -4.33 -15.94 16.22
N TYR A 5 -3.34 -16.81 16.45
CA TYR A 5 -3.31 -17.68 17.63
C TYR A 5 -2.55 -17.01 18.80
N PHE A 6 -3.11 -17.14 20.01
CA PHE A 6 -2.52 -16.69 21.27
C PHE A 6 -2.05 -17.91 22.08
N PHE A 7 -0.73 -18.09 22.24
CA PHE A 7 -0.17 -19.21 23.00
C PHE A 7 -0.53 -19.16 24.49
N GLY A 8 -0.77 -17.97 25.04
CA GLY A 8 -1.27 -17.80 26.41
C GLY A 8 -2.79 -17.98 26.56
N GLY A 9 -3.46 -18.54 25.55
CA GLY A 9 -4.90 -18.79 25.55
C GLY A 9 -5.74 -17.52 25.72
N GLU A 10 -6.91 -17.68 26.35
CA GLU A 10 -7.90 -16.61 26.50
C GLU A 10 -7.39 -15.45 27.36
N ALA A 11 -6.55 -15.71 28.36
CA ALA A 11 -5.99 -14.66 29.20
C ALA A 11 -5.13 -13.68 28.40
N ALA A 12 -4.27 -14.18 27.49
CA ALA A 12 -3.46 -13.34 26.62
C ALA A 12 -4.29 -12.62 25.55
N HIS A 13 -5.32 -13.29 25.02
CA HIS A 13 -6.28 -12.69 24.11
C HIS A 13 -7.01 -11.51 24.77
N GLU A 14 -7.45 -11.68 26.02
CA GLU A 14 -8.13 -10.65 26.80
C GLU A 14 -7.23 -9.45 27.08
N ILE A 15 -5.95 -9.68 27.40
CA ILE A 15 -4.98 -8.59 27.60
C ILE A 15 -4.85 -7.76 26.32
N CYS A 16 -4.73 -8.41 25.16
CA CYS A 16 -4.66 -7.73 23.87
C CYS A 16 -5.93 -6.95 23.58
N ARG A 17 -7.10 -7.55 23.82
CA ARG A 17 -8.40 -6.90 23.60
C ARG A 17 -8.55 -5.66 24.49
N LYS A 18 -8.27 -5.79 25.79
CA LYS A 18 -8.31 -4.67 26.73
C LYS A 18 -7.39 -3.54 26.31
N PHE A 19 -6.17 -3.85 25.85
CA PHE A 19 -5.24 -2.84 25.35
C PHE A 19 -5.80 -2.08 24.14
N LEU A 20 -6.39 -2.79 23.16
CA LEU A 20 -7.02 -2.15 21.99
C LEU A 20 -8.22 -1.27 22.37
N HIS A 21 -8.84 -1.52 23.51
CA HIS A 21 -10.01 -0.80 24.00
C HIS A 21 -9.70 0.30 25.02
N GLN A 22 -8.45 0.42 25.48
CA GLN A 22 -8.01 1.50 26.37
C GLN A 22 -8.36 2.86 25.75
N GLU A 23 -8.80 3.79 26.58
CA GLU A 23 -9.22 5.13 26.14
C GLU A 23 -10.21 5.11 24.96
N LYS A 24 -11.14 4.14 24.94
CA LYS A 24 -12.11 3.92 23.86
C LYS A 24 -11.43 3.71 22.48
N GLY A 25 -10.22 3.15 22.48
CA GLY A 25 -9.42 2.92 21.30
C GLY A 25 -8.72 4.17 20.73
N GLU A 26 -8.77 5.31 21.44
CA GLU A 26 -8.02 6.52 21.07
C GLU A 26 -6.53 6.34 21.37
N GLY A 27 -5.68 6.99 20.55
CA GLY A 27 -4.22 6.93 20.74
C GLY A 27 -3.57 5.58 20.37
N VAL A 28 -4.32 4.63 19.82
CA VAL A 28 -3.79 3.32 19.40
C VAL A 28 -3.34 3.35 17.93
N ILE A 29 -2.14 2.83 17.67
CA ILE A 29 -1.64 2.52 16.32
C ILE A 29 -1.06 1.11 16.30
N LEU A 30 -1.36 0.35 15.26
CA LEU A 30 -0.77 -0.97 15.03
C LEU A 30 0.46 -0.83 14.11
N VAL A 31 1.64 -1.04 14.66
CA VAL A 31 2.91 -1.07 13.90
C VAL A 31 3.35 -2.51 13.71
N THR A 32 3.66 -2.91 12.48
CA THR A 32 4.02 -4.29 12.14
C THR A 32 5.19 -4.35 11.18
N ASP A 33 6.12 -5.28 11.43
CA ASP A 33 7.21 -5.64 10.53
C ASP A 33 7.30 -7.17 10.41
N PRO A 34 6.35 -7.80 9.70
CA PRO A 34 6.27 -9.25 9.60
C PRO A 34 7.33 -9.81 8.63
N PRO A 35 7.71 -11.10 8.77
CA PRO A 35 8.71 -11.71 7.89
C PRO A 35 8.26 -11.69 6.43
N PHE A 36 9.14 -11.17 5.55
CA PHE A 36 8.81 -10.92 4.14
C PHE A 36 8.57 -12.17 3.30
N GLY A 37 9.11 -13.32 3.73
CA GLY A 37 8.85 -14.62 3.10
C GLY A 37 7.44 -15.18 3.40
N GLY A 38 6.71 -14.56 4.33
CA GLY A 38 5.34 -14.93 4.65
C GLY A 38 4.34 -14.58 3.54
N LEU A 39 3.23 -15.32 3.49
CA LEU A 39 2.13 -14.99 2.61
C LEU A 39 1.39 -13.74 3.12
N VAL A 40 1.19 -12.75 2.24
CA VAL A 40 0.49 -11.48 2.53
C VAL A 40 -0.95 -11.73 3.01
N GLU A 41 -1.62 -12.75 2.48
CA GLU A 41 -3.03 -13.04 2.78
C GLU A 41 -3.27 -13.48 4.25
N PRO A 42 -2.54 -14.46 4.82
CA PRO A 42 -2.64 -14.79 6.25
C PRO A 42 -2.27 -13.64 7.20
N LEU A 43 -1.32 -12.76 6.81
CA LEU A 43 -1.01 -11.54 7.56
C LEU A 43 -2.21 -10.60 7.57
N ALA A 44 -2.78 -10.32 6.38
CA ALA A 44 -3.96 -9.49 6.24
C ALA A 44 -5.17 -10.06 7.01
N PHE A 45 -5.33 -11.39 7.05
CA PHE A 45 -6.35 -12.06 7.87
C PHE A 45 -6.20 -11.71 9.35
N SER A 46 -4.98 -11.82 9.90
CA SER A 46 -4.73 -11.53 11.31
C SER A 46 -4.89 -10.05 11.63
N PHE A 47 -4.47 -9.14 10.73
CA PHE A 47 -4.70 -7.70 10.89
C PHE A 47 -6.19 -7.36 10.88
N LYS A 48 -6.98 -7.98 10.00
CA LYS A 48 -8.45 -7.79 9.98
C LYS A 48 -9.12 -8.22 11.29
N LYS A 49 -8.62 -9.27 11.94
CA LYS A 49 -9.10 -9.67 13.28
C LYS A 49 -8.77 -8.62 14.35
N LEU A 50 -7.56 -8.05 14.32
CA LEU A 50 -7.19 -6.97 15.24
C LEU A 50 -8.03 -5.70 15.01
N ILE A 51 -8.26 -5.33 13.75
CA ILE A 51 -9.16 -4.22 13.39
C ILE A 51 -10.58 -4.49 13.88
N ALA A 52 -11.10 -5.71 13.70
CA ALA A 52 -12.43 -6.07 14.16
C ALA A 52 -12.54 -5.96 15.68
N ALA A 53 -11.58 -6.50 16.42
CA ALA A 53 -11.53 -6.38 17.88
C ALA A 53 -11.50 -4.91 18.32
N TRP A 54 -10.65 -4.07 17.72
CA TRP A 54 -10.60 -2.63 18.05
C TRP A 54 -11.92 -1.90 17.80
N ARG A 55 -12.67 -2.29 16.75
CA ARG A 55 -13.96 -1.66 16.41
C ARG A 55 -15.10 -1.97 17.39
N GLU A 56 -15.01 -3.05 18.18
CA GLU A 56 -16.09 -3.46 19.10
C GLU A 56 -16.49 -2.38 20.11
N VAL A 57 -15.57 -1.46 20.45
CA VAL A 57 -15.79 -0.41 21.47
C VAL A 57 -16.20 0.94 20.87
N GLN A 58 -16.21 1.09 19.54
CA GLN A 58 -16.49 2.37 18.88
C GLN A 58 -17.99 2.78 18.89
N GLY A 59 -18.90 1.93 19.39
CA GLY A 59 -20.34 2.21 19.44
C GLY A 59 -21.01 2.28 18.06
N GLU A 60 -22.34 2.42 18.02
CA GLU A 60 -23.12 2.60 16.78
C GLU A 60 -22.89 3.95 16.11
N ASP A 61 -22.13 4.85 16.75
CA ASP A 61 -21.71 6.09 16.14
C ASP A 61 -20.72 5.71 15.04
N HIS A 62 -21.23 5.67 13.80
CA HIS A 62 -20.54 5.31 12.56
C HIS A 62 -19.42 6.32 12.21
N SER A 63 -18.59 6.68 13.17
CA SER A 63 -17.37 7.42 12.94
C SER A 63 -16.56 6.57 11.96
N SER A 64 -16.31 7.14 10.80
CA SER A 64 -15.53 6.55 9.69
C SER A 64 -14.06 6.25 10.06
N LYS A 65 -13.74 6.16 11.35
CA LYS A 65 -12.39 5.97 11.87
C LYS A 65 -11.99 4.50 11.74
N ASP A 66 -10.95 4.27 10.97
CA ASP A 66 -10.24 3.00 10.92
C ASP A 66 -9.10 3.00 11.94
N LEU A 67 -8.79 1.82 12.50
CA LEU A 67 -7.57 1.61 13.30
C LEU A 67 -6.35 2.10 12.49
N PRO A 68 -5.56 3.07 12.99
CA PRO A 68 -4.34 3.49 12.32
C PRO A 68 -3.32 2.34 12.28
N ILE A 69 -2.74 2.09 11.10
CA ILE A 69 -1.80 0.98 10.90
C ILE A 69 -0.56 1.47 10.17
N PHE A 70 0.62 1.08 10.67
CA PHE A 70 1.89 1.08 9.94
C PHE A 70 2.29 -0.37 9.64
N TRP A 71 2.21 -0.74 8.38
CA TRP A 71 2.70 -2.03 7.89
C TRP A 71 4.01 -1.82 7.15
N ILE A 72 5.11 -2.17 7.80
CA ILE A 72 6.47 -2.14 7.25
C ILE A 72 6.63 -3.38 6.38
N PHE A 73 6.81 -3.18 5.07
CA PHE A 73 6.91 -4.29 4.12
C PHE A 73 7.61 -3.87 2.81
N PRO A 74 8.10 -4.81 1.98
CA PRO A 74 8.79 -4.45 0.75
C PRO A 74 7.86 -3.83 -0.30
N TYR A 75 8.31 -2.77 -0.97
CA TYR A 75 7.48 -1.99 -1.91
C TYR A 75 6.91 -2.82 -3.08
N PHE A 76 7.55 -3.94 -3.43
CA PHE A 76 7.10 -4.80 -4.53
C PHE A 76 5.88 -5.65 -4.17
N PHE A 77 5.44 -5.65 -2.91
CA PHE A 77 4.19 -6.25 -2.47
C PHE A 77 3.00 -5.28 -2.43
N GLU A 78 3.20 -4.00 -2.77
CA GLU A 78 2.15 -2.97 -2.75
C GLU A 78 0.83 -3.45 -3.38
N SER A 79 0.86 -4.00 -4.60
CA SER A 79 -0.36 -4.46 -5.28
C SER A 79 -1.14 -5.48 -4.46
N ARG A 80 -0.46 -6.43 -3.79
CA ARG A 80 -1.11 -7.43 -2.94
C ARG A 80 -1.62 -6.83 -1.63
N ILE A 81 -0.90 -5.88 -1.05
CA ILE A 81 -1.35 -5.19 0.17
C ILE A 81 -2.64 -4.42 -0.12
N LEU A 82 -2.68 -3.67 -1.22
CA LEU A 82 -3.84 -2.86 -1.63
C LEU A 82 -5.05 -3.71 -2.02
N GLU A 83 -4.87 -4.96 -2.45
CA GLU A 83 -5.99 -5.90 -2.64
C GLU A 83 -6.73 -6.19 -1.32
N PHE A 84 -6.01 -6.23 -0.18
CA PHE A 84 -6.62 -6.47 1.13
C PHE A 84 -6.99 -5.20 1.87
N PHE A 85 -6.24 -4.11 1.67
CA PHE A 85 -6.40 -2.81 2.30
C PHE A 85 -6.34 -1.67 1.26
N PRO A 86 -7.42 -1.41 0.49
CA PRO A 86 -7.43 -0.41 -0.56
C PRO A 86 -7.22 1.04 -0.07
N GLY A 87 -7.50 1.31 1.21
CA GLY A 87 -7.28 2.61 1.83
C GLY A 87 -5.83 2.87 2.25
N PHE A 88 -4.92 1.90 2.04
CA PHE A 88 -3.52 2.10 2.36
C PHE A 88 -2.81 2.89 1.27
N SER A 89 -1.77 3.59 1.67
CA SER A 89 -0.82 4.27 0.80
C SER A 89 0.60 3.91 1.21
N MET A 90 1.51 3.85 0.25
CA MET A 90 2.92 3.58 0.50
C MET A 90 3.69 4.88 0.70
N MET A 91 4.36 5.01 1.84
CA MET A 91 5.27 6.12 2.12
C MET A 91 6.59 5.94 1.37
N ASP A 92 7.27 7.04 1.06
CA ASP A 92 8.58 7.00 0.39
C ASP A 92 9.74 6.68 1.36
N TYR A 93 9.50 6.69 2.67
CA TYR A 93 10.50 6.43 3.69
C TYR A 93 11.12 5.05 3.54
N GLN A 94 12.44 5.00 3.43
CA GLN A 94 13.24 3.80 3.27
C GLN A 94 13.61 3.28 4.66
N VAL A 95 12.96 2.21 5.09
CA VAL A 95 13.28 1.59 6.39
C VAL A 95 14.56 0.77 6.23
N ASP A 96 15.64 1.22 6.85
CA ASP A 96 16.94 0.54 6.88
C ASP A 96 17.05 -0.38 8.11
N TYR A 97 17.78 -1.48 7.95
CA TYR A 97 18.00 -2.50 8.97
C TYR A 97 19.49 -2.71 9.21
N ASP A 98 19.92 -2.76 10.47
CA ASP A 98 21.33 -2.95 10.83
C ASP A 98 21.88 -4.31 10.35
N ASN A 99 21.06 -5.36 10.44
CA ASN A 99 21.48 -6.75 10.33
C ASN A 99 21.01 -7.48 9.06
N HIS A 100 20.27 -6.83 8.16
CA HIS A 100 19.70 -7.54 7.01
C HIS A 100 20.57 -7.42 5.73
N ALA A 101 21.20 -8.52 5.30
CA ALA A 101 22.12 -8.56 4.16
C ALA A 101 21.54 -7.99 2.85
N LEU A 102 20.24 -8.17 2.60
CA LEU A 102 19.54 -7.69 1.38
C LEU A 102 18.81 -6.35 1.56
N TYR A 103 18.66 -5.84 2.79
CA TYR A 103 17.82 -4.67 3.13
C TYR A 103 18.56 -3.61 3.94
N LYS A 104 19.89 -3.56 3.80
CA LYS A 104 20.74 -2.52 4.36
C LYS A 104 21.34 -1.65 3.25
N HIS A 105 21.54 -0.37 3.56
CA HIS A 105 22.49 0.47 2.84
C HIS A 105 23.91 -0.09 3.04
N GLY A 106 24.66 -0.33 1.96
CA GLY A 106 26.04 -0.80 2.09
C GLY A 106 26.85 -0.80 0.80
N ARG A 107 28.18 -0.86 0.94
CA ARG A 107 29.15 -0.89 -0.18
C ARG A 107 29.04 -2.16 -1.04
N THR A 108 28.53 -3.26 -0.49
CA THR A 108 28.42 -4.58 -1.16
C THR A 108 26.97 -5.06 -1.33
N GLY A 109 25.97 -4.27 -0.89
CA GLY A 109 24.54 -4.59 -0.97
C GLY A 109 23.78 -3.70 -1.97
N ARG A 110 22.43 -3.73 -1.93
CA ARG A 110 21.63 -2.73 -2.66
C ARG A 110 21.92 -1.35 -2.06
N LYS A 111 22.10 -0.35 -2.93
CA LYS A 111 22.32 1.04 -2.50
C LYS A 111 21.16 1.63 -1.68
N GLN A 112 19.99 0.99 -1.60
CA GLN A 112 18.80 1.49 -0.91
C GLN A 112 17.95 0.30 -0.43
N SER A 113 17.36 0.41 0.76
CA SER A 113 16.41 -0.59 1.27
C SER A 113 15.17 -0.64 0.36
N PRO A 114 14.59 -1.83 0.08
CA PRO A 114 13.31 -1.97 -0.60
C PRO A 114 12.11 -1.94 0.35
N VAL A 115 12.32 -1.77 1.66
CA VAL A 115 11.26 -1.79 2.66
C VAL A 115 10.67 -0.39 2.85
N ARG A 116 9.33 -0.29 2.83
CA ARG A 116 8.57 0.95 2.97
C ARG A 116 7.50 0.77 4.05
N ILE A 117 6.90 1.88 4.46
CA ILE A 117 5.74 1.89 5.36
C ILE A 117 4.47 1.99 4.51
N PHE A 118 3.53 1.07 4.71
CA PHE A 118 2.18 1.15 4.19
C PHE A 118 1.22 1.57 5.30
N THR A 119 0.36 2.55 5.05
CA THR A 119 -0.53 3.09 6.08
C THR A 119 -1.85 3.62 5.54
N ASN A 120 -2.91 3.54 6.34
CA ASN A 120 -4.18 4.24 6.13
C ASN A 120 -4.19 5.67 6.70
N ILE A 121 -3.11 6.12 7.36
CA ILE A 121 -2.93 7.51 7.77
C ILE A 121 -2.68 8.35 6.52
N SER A 122 -3.30 9.54 6.43
CA SER A 122 -3.06 10.46 5.31
C SER A 122 -1.56 10.80 5.20
N PRO A 123 -0.90 10.57 4.05
CA PRO A 123 0.51 10.88 3.85
C PRO A 123 0.89 12.34 4.10
N SER A 124 -0.06 13.27 4.01
CA SER A 124 0.14 14.69 4.29
C SER A 124 0.40 14.99 5.78
N MET A 125 0.00 14.07 6.68
CA MET A 125 0.21 14.22 8.13
C MET A 125 1.56 13.69 8.59
N ILE A 126 2.29 12.96 7.74
CA ILE A 126 3.55 12.33 8.10
C ILE A 126 4.70 13.13 7.49
N VAL A 127 5.52 13.70 8.35
CA VAL A 127 6.73 14.44 7.99
C VAL A 127 7.92 13.48 7.94
N LEU A 128 8.69 13.52 6.86
CA LEU A 128 9.94 12.73 6.74
C LEU A 128 11.16 13.66 6.92
N PRO A 129 12.26 13.14 7.52
CA PRO A 129 13.46 13.93 7.86
C PRO A 129 14.13 14.50 6.61
N VAL A 130 14.28 15.82 6.53
CA VAL A 130 14.88 16.49 5.36
C VAL A 130 16.39 16.24 5.30
N GLU A 131 17.01 16.15 6.47
CA GLU A 131 18.41 15.82 6.72
C GLU A 131 18.82 14.45 6.15
N GLU A 132 17.87 13.51 6.03
CA GLU A 132 18.09 12.19 5.40
C GLU A 132 17.80 12.20 3.89
N GLY A 133 17.56 13.37 3.30
CA GLY A 133 17.35 13.52 1.86
C GLY A 133 15.90 13.31 1.42
N TYR A 134 14.92 13.62 2.26
CA TYR A 134 13.51 13.70 1.87
C TYR A 134 13.06 15.15 1.61
N ARG A 135 12.04 15.32 0.77
CA ARG A 135 11.44 16.63 0.45
C ARG A 135 9.93 16.53 0.38
N PHE A 136 9.23 17.62 0.67
CA PHE A 136 7.79 17.69 0.48
C PHE A 136 7.45 17.91 -1.01
N CYS A 137 6.53 17.11 -1.55
CA CYS A 137 5.93 17.35 -2.86
C CYS A 137 4.58 18.06 -2.68
N SER A 138 4.50 19.32 -3.11
CA SER A 138 3.28 20.13 -3.01
C SER A 138 2.14 19.65 -3.91
N VAL A 139 2.43 18.97 -5.02
CA VAL A 139 1.40 18.44 -5.91
C VAL A 139 0.76 17.18 -5.33
N CYS A 140 1.59 16.24 -4.87
CA CYS A 140 1.13 15.00 -4.24
C CYS A 140 0.72 15.15 -2.77
N GLN A 141 1.00 16.29 -2.14
CA GLN A 141 0.77 16.55 -0.71
C GLN A 141 1.37 15.48 0.21
N ARG A 142 2.61 15.06 -0.06
CA ARG A 142 3.33 14.04 0.72
C ARG A 142 4.84 14.25 0.66
N TYR A 143 5.56 13.73 1.64
CA TYR A 143 7.02 13.66 1.58
C TYR A 143 7.48 12.54 0.66
N VAL A 144 8.54 12.81 -0.11
CA VAL A 144 9.14 11.93 -1.12
C VAL A 144 10.65 11.94 -0.99
N SER A 145 11.31 10.88 -1.45
CA SER A 145 12.78 10.90 -1.57
C SER A 145 13.21 12.01 -2.54
N SER A 146 14.32 12.71 -2.26
CA SER A 146 14.80 13.81 -3.11
C SER A 146 15.01 13.41 -4.57
N GLY A 147 15.41 12.16 -4.83
CA GLY A 147 15.56 11.62 -6.19
C GLY A 147 14.26 11.18 -6.87
N ASN A 148 13.15 11.06 -6.12
CA ASN A 148 11.83 10.76 -6.67
C ASN A 148 11.21 12.04 -7.25
N GLN A 149 11.34 12.22 -8.56
CA GLN A 149 10.76 13.35 -9.27
C GLN A 149 9.28 13.12 -9.57
N HIS A 150 8.47 14.15 -9.37
CA HIS A 150 7.06 14.13 -9.75
C HIS A 150 6.95 13.99 -11.27
N CYS A 151 6.09 13.08 -11.72
CA CYS A 151 5.76 12.97 -13.13
C CYS A 151 4.48 13.77 -13.40
N ASP A 152 4.59 14.83 -14.18
CA ASP A 152 3.43 15.68 -14.54
C ASP A 152 2.38 14.92 -15.36
N ILE A 153 2.81 13.94 -16.16
CA ILE A 153 1.93 13.15 -17.03
C ILE A 153 1.11 12.13 -16.21
N CYS A 154 1.75 11.44 -15.25
CA CYS A 154 1.07 10.53 -14.33
C CYS A 154 0.45 11.25 -13.12
N ASN A 155 0.69 12.55 -12.99
CA ASN A 155 0.40 13.37 -11.82
C ASN A 155 0.76 12.69 -10.49
N SER A 156 1.94 12.08 -10.42
CA SER A 156 2.39 11.35 -9.23
C SER A 156 3.90 11.22 -9.13
N CYS A 157 4.41 11.18 -7.90
CA CYS A 157 5.78 10.78 -7.57
C CYS A 157 5.87 9.24 -7.57
N THR A 158 6.21 8.65 -8.70
CA THR A 158 6.05 7.20 -8.95
C THR A 158 7.25 6.35 -8.57
N SER A 159 8.42 6.95 -8.32
CA SER A 159 9.62 6.17 -8.04
C SER A 159 9.50 5.47 -6.70
N LYS A 160 9.70 4.15 -6.71
CA LYS A 160 9.65 3.32 -5.49
C LYS A 160 11.03 3.07 -4.89
N ASP A 161 12.08 3.24 -5.69
CA ASP A 161 13.47 2.97 -5.33
C ASP A 161 14.31 4.26 -5.26
N GLY A 162 13.66 5.40 -5.00
CA GLY A 162 14.31 6.71 -4.78
C GLY A 162 15.03 7.31 -6.00
N ARG A 163 15.11 6.59 -7.13
CA ARG A 163 15.78 7.05 -8.36
C ARG A 163 14.82 7.82 -9.25
N ARG A 164 15.34 8.60 -10.20
CA ARG A 164 14.50 9.19 -11.25
C ARG A 164 13.96 8.09 -12.18
N TRP A 165 12.64 7.95 -12.24
CA TRP A 165 11.95 7.08 -13.19
C TRP A 165 11.59 7.86 -14.45
N ASN A 166 11.46 7.15 -15.58
CA ASN A 166 11.09 7.73 -16.86
C ASN A 166 9.64 7.38 -17.19
N HIS A 167 8.87 8.34 -17.69
CA HIS A 167 7.53 8.08 -18.18
C HIS A 167 7.58 7.40 -19.56
N CYS A 168 6.88 6.28 -19.71
CA CYS A 168 6.65 5.67 -21.02
C CYS A 168 5.26 6.08 -21.53
N PHE A 169 5.23 6.89 -22.58
CA PHE A 169 3.99 7.39 -23.18
C PHE A 169 3.11 6.28 -23.78
N LEU A 170 3.73 5.24 -24.34
CA LEU A 170 3.01 4.10 -24.93
C LEU A 170 2.31 3.25 -23.85
N CYS A 171 3.00 3.01 -22.72
CA CYS A 171 2.42 2.27 -21.59
C CYS A 171 1.62 3.16 -20.61
N LYS A 172 1.67 4.49 -20.78
CA LYS A 172 1.05 5.49 -19.90
C LYS A 172 1.42 5.30 -18.42
N LYS A 173 2.67 4.93 -18.15
CA LYS A 173 3.18 4.71 -16.80
C LYS A 173 4.67 5.03 -16.69
N CYS A 174 5.07 5.43 -15.49
CA CYS A 174 6.48 5.56 -15.16
C CYS A 174 7.12 4.20 -14.92
N VAL A 175 8.36 4.04 -15.39
CA VAL A 175 9.15 2.83 -15.24
C VAL A 175 10.57 3.16 -14.78
N LYS A 176 11.26 2.15 -14.25
CA LYS A 176 12.66 2.28 -13.86
C LYS A 176 13.50 2.76 -15.04
N PRO A 177 14.56 3.55 -14.82
CA PRO A 177 15.39 4.07 -15.90
C PRO A 177 16.08 2.98 -16.70
N SER A 178 16.28 1.79 -16.12
CA SER A 178 16.84 0.62 -16.80
C SER A 178 15.84 -0.14 -17.68
N TRP A 179 14.56 0.26 -17.73
CA TRP A 179 13.54 -0.42 -18.53
C TRP A 179 13.35 0.30 -19.86
N ILE A 180 13.17 -0.48 -20.93
CA ILE A 180 12.88 0.00 -22.28
C ILE A 180 11.49 -0.47 -22.72
N HIS A 181 10.82 0.31 -23.57
CA HIS A 181 9.57 -0.13 -24.19
C HIS A 181 9.87 -1.11 -25.32
N CYS A 182 9.30 -2.30 -25.25
CA CYS A 182 9.39 -3.27 -26.33
C CYS A 182 8.17 -3.17 -27.24
N ASN A 183 8.37 -2.81 -28.51
CA ASN A 183 7.31 -2.71 -29.50
C ASN A 183 6.68 -4.09 -29.81
N THR A 184 7.47 -5.16 -29.77
CA THR A 184 6.97 -6.52 -30.02
C THR A 184 6.04 -7.00 -28.91
N CYS A 185 6.35 -6.70 -27.65
CA CYS A 185 5.53 -7.09 -26.51
C CYS A 185 4.53 -6.02 -26.07
N ASN A 186 4.58 -4.81 -26.65
CA ASN A 186 3.82 -3.64 -26.24
C ASN A 186 3.88 -3.38 -24.72
N ARG A 187 5.05 -3.61 -24.10
CA ARG A 187 5.27 -3.42 -22.66
C ARG A 187 6.67 -2.94 -22.38
N CYS A 188 6.82 -2.17 -21.31
CA CYS A 188 8.14 -1.88 -20.75
C CYS A 188 8.71 -3.13 -20.07
N ALA A 189 9.97 -3.43 -20.34
CA ALA A 189 10.71 -4.55 -19.76
C ALA A 189 12.21 -4.21 -19.67
N LEU A 190 12.99 -5.10 -19.04
CA LEU A 190 14.45 -4.98 -19.05
C LEU A 190 15.02 -5.23 -20.47
N PRO A 191 16.16 -4.61 -20.80
CA PRO A 191 16.94 -4.98 -21.98
C PRO A 191 17.23 -6.48 -22.00
N GLY A 192 17.14 -7.11 -23.17
CA GLY A 192 17.38 -8.55 -23.32
C GLY A 192 16.27 -9.45 -22.76
N HIS A 193 15.10 -8.92 -22.40
CA HIS A 193 13.95 -9.78 -22.07
C HIS A 193 13.56 -10.65 -23.27
N THR A 194 13.13 -11.88 -22.99
CA THR A 194 12.55 -12.72 -24.03
C THR A 194 11.22 -12.11 -24.45
N CYS A 195 11.15 -11.76 -25.73
CA CYS A 195 9.90 -11.44 -26.40
C CYS A 195 9.16 -12.73 -26.72
N ASP A 196 8.98 -13.57 -25.70
CA ASP A 196 8.11 -14.71 -25.85
C ASP A 196 6.73 -14.13 -26.14
N ARG A 197 6.25 -14.37 -27.36
CA ARG A 197 4.81 -14.49 -27.57
C ARG A 197 4.38 -15.44 -26.48
N ALA A 198 3.82 -14.93 -25.39
CA ALA A 198 3.22 -15.75 -24.38
C ALA A 198 2.03 -16.42 -25.06
N LYS A 199 2.30 -17.54 -25.76
CA LYS A 199 1.45 -18.70 -25.73
C LYS A 199 1.28 -18.93 -24.24
N THR A 200 0.28 -18.27 -23.67
CA THR A 200 -0.22 -18.61 -22.35
C THR A 200 -0.86 -19.96 -22.64
N SER A 201 -0.04 -21.00 -22.62
CA SER A 201 -0.53 -22.36 -22.71
C SER A 201 -1.40 -22.53 -21.47
N CYS A 202 -2.65 -22.91 -21.66
CA CYS A 202 -3.49 -23.24 -20.52
C CYS A 202 -2.79 -24.37 -19.77
N PHE A 203 -2.43 -24.17 -18.50
CA PHE A 203 -1.82 -25.21 -17.64
C PHE A 203 -2.67 -26.49 -17.46
N ILE A 204 -3.83 -26.59 -18.10
CA ILE A 204 -4.70 -27.78 -18.10
C ILE A 204 -4.66 -28.52 -19.45
N CYS A 205 -4.56 -27.80 -20.58
CA CYS A 205 -4.62 -28.42 -21.91
C CYS A 205 -3.47 -28.03 -22.83
N ASP A 206 -2.49 -27.28 -22.33
CA ASP A 206 -1.32 -26.74 -23.01
C ASP A 206 -1.58 -25.92 -24.29
N GLU A 207 -2.85 -25.66 -24.63
CA GLU A 207 -3.22 -24.84 -25.78
C GLU A 207 -3.06 -23.35 -25.50
N ALA A 208 -2.61 -22.62 -26.52
CA ALA A 208 -2.44 -21.18 -26.47
C ALA A 208 -3.79 -20.44 -26.59
N GLY A 209 -3.83 -19.21 -26.07
CA GLY A 209 -4.94 -18.28 -26.33
C GLY A 209 -5.95 -18.12 -25.19
N HIS A 210 -5.79 -18.84 -24.07
CA HIS A 210 -6.66 -18.68 -22.92
C HIS A 210 -5.95 -18.97 -21.59
N LYS A 211 -6.45 -18.38 -20.50
CA LYS A 211 -5.97 -18.66 -19.13
C LYS A 211 -6.71 -19.86 -18.54
N ARG A 212 -6.16 -20.50 -17.50
CA ARG A 212 -6.80 -21.61 -16.76
C ARG A 212 -8.28 -21.37 -16.43
N SER A 213 -8.64 -20.15 -16.05
CA SER A 213 -10.01 -19.74 -15.68
C SER A 213 -11.04 -19.81 -16.81
N THR A 214 -10.59 -20.01 -18.04
CA THR A 214 -11.37 -19.96 -19.29
C THR A 214 -11.09 -21.18 -20.17
N CYS A 215 -10.51 -22.24 -19.59
CA CYS A 215 -10.11 -23.44 -20.30
C CYS A 215 -11.33 -24.33 -20.58
N PRO A 216 -11.58 -24.77 -21.83
CA PRO A 216 -12.73 -25.61 -22.16
C PRO A 216 -12.66 -26.99 -21.46
N ASN A 217 -11.46 -27.46 -21.16
CA ASN A 217 -11.19 -28.70 -20.43
C ASN A 217 -11.26 -28.57 -18.90
N LEU A 218 -11.66 -27.41 -18.37
CA LEU A 218 -11.83 -27.23 -16.92
C LEU A 218 -12.99 -28.11 -16.43
N SER A 219 -12.74 -28.97 -15.42
CA SER A 219 -13.76 -29.91 -14.92
C SER A 219 -14.99 -29.18 -14.37
N VAL A 220 -16.14 -29.85 -14.37
CA VAL A 220 -17.42 -29.29 -13.87
C VAL A 220 -17.30 -28.89 -12.40
N ALA A 221 -16.58 -29.67 -11.59
CA ALA A 221 -16.30 -29.38 -10.19
C ALA A 221 -15.42 -28.12 -10.00
N GLU A 222 -14.39 -27.94 -10.82
CA GLU A 222 -13.52 -26.74 -10.76
C GLU A 222 -14.23 -25.48 -11.25
N ARG A 223 -15.15 -25.59 -12.24
CA ARG A 223 -15.99 -24.48 -12.69
C ARG A 223 -16.94 -24.00 -11.58
N ALA A 224 -17.56 -24.91 -10.85
CA ALA A 224 -18.45 -24.58 -9.74
C ALA A 224 -17.71 -23.81 -8.62
N CYS A 225 -16.52 -24.28 -8.23
CA CYS A 225 -15.69 -23.64 -7.21
C CYS A 225 -15.26 -22.20 -7.62
N GLN A 226 -14.93 -21.98 -8.89
CA GLN A 226 -14.60 -20.64 -9.40
C GLN A 226 -15.82 -19.71 -9.47
N ALA A 227 -16.99 -20.23 -9.83
CA ALA A 227 -18.24 -19.46 -9.86
C ALA A 227 -18.63 -18.99 -8.45
N ASP A 228 -18.51 -19.85 -7.44
CA ASP A 228 -18.78 -19.46 -6.04
C ASP A 228 -17.79 -18.42 -5.52
N ARG A 229 -16.50 -18.53 -5.88
CA ARG A 229 -15.47 -17.54 -5.51
C ARG A 229 -15.76 -16.18 -6.16
N LYS A 230 -16.15 -16.14 -7.44
CA LYS A 230 -16.55 -14.90 -8.14
C LYS A 230 -17.85 -14.31 -7.56
N ARG A 231 -18.82 -15.14 -7.19
CA ARG A 231 -20.09 -14.70 -6.58
C ARG A 231 -19.86 -14.07 -5.21
N ARG A 232 -18.98 -14.64 -4.37
CA ARG A 232 -18.56 -14.03 -3.09
C ARG A 232 -17.88 -12.68 -3.28
N LEU A 233 -16.96 -12.55 -4.25
CA LEU A 233 -16.27 -11.30 -4.56
C LEU A 233 -17.24 -10.21 -5.06
N LYS A 234 -18.20 -10.56 -5.92
CA LYS A 234 -19.19 -9.62 -6.47
C LYS A 234 -20.19 -9.14 -5.39
N LYS A 235 -20.60 -10.03 -4.48
CA LYS A 235 -21.47 -9.69 -3.35
C LYS A 235 -20.80 -8.71 -2.37
N ASN A 236 -19.49 -8.82 -2.19
CA ASN A 236 -18.70 -7.88 -1.39
C ASN A 236 -18.53 -6.51 -2.07
N LYS A 237 -18.42 -6.48 -3.41
CA LYS A 237 -18.32 -5.23 -4.18
C LYS A 237 -19.64 -4.43 -4.22
N ILE A 238 -20.76 -5.12 -4.45
CA ILE A 238 -22.10 -4.49 -4.47
C ILE A 238 -22.48 -3.90 -3.10
N LYS A 239 -22.01 -4.50 -1.99
CA LYS A 239 -22.18 -3.93 -0.64
C LYS A 239 -21.42 -2.61 -0.45
N MET A 240 -20.31 -2.37 -1.15
CA MET A 240 -19.54 -1.12 -1.06
C MET A 240 -20.11 0.00 -1.93
N ASP A 241 -20.64 -0.32 -3.12
CA ASP A 241 -21.14 0.70 -4.06
C ASP A 241 -22.50 1.31 -3.65
N ASN A 242 -23.26 0.68 -2.74
CA ASN A 242 -24.56 1.16 -2.27
C ASN A 242 -24.50 2.22 -1.14
N VAL A 243 -23.32 2.67 -0.73
CA VAL A 243 -23.18 3.79 0.22
C VAL A 243 -23.22 5.11 -0.56
N LYS A 244 -24.39 5.75 -0.63
CA LYS A 244 -24.57 7.09 -1.22
C LYS A 244 -23.68 8.11 -0.50
N ARG A 245 -22.79 8.78 -1.23
CA ARG A 245 -21.99 9.92 -0.74
C ARG A 245 -22.90 11.12 -0.45
N PRO A 246 -22.88 11.73 0.75
CA PRO A 246 -23.54 13.02 0.96
C PRO A 246 -22.76 14.14 0.23
N SER A 247 -23.49 15.07 -0.38
CA SER A 247 -22.96 16.27 -1.00
C SER A 247 -22.44 17.24 0.06
N VAL A 248 -21.13 17.55 0.02
CA VAL A 248 -20.49 18.47 0.96
C VAL A 248 -20.73 19.91 0.48
N LYS A 249 -21.46 20.71 1.27
CA LYS A 249 -21.51 22.17 1.12
C LYS A 249 -20.20 22.76 1.66
N HIS A 250 -19.54 23.60 0.87
CA HIS A 250 -18.34 24.32 1.29
C HIS A 250 -18.67 25.33 2.40
N ALA A 251 -18.03 25.18 3.56
CA ALA A 251 -18.01 26.20 4.61
C ALA A 251 -16.75 27.07 4.46
N THR A 252 -16.93 28.37 4.26
CA THR A 252 -15.88 29.39 4.25
C THR A 252 -15.60 29.86 5.68
N PHE A 253 -14.33 29.76 6.12
CA PHE A 253 -13.88 30.29 7.42
C PHE A 253 -13.15 31.64 7.25
N PRO A 254 -13.32 32.61 8.19
CA PRO A 254 -12.70 33.93 8.07
C PRO A 254 -11.23 33.92 8.52
N ARG A 255 -10.38 34.61 7.75
CA ARG A 255 -8.95 34.82 8.06
C ARG A 255 -8.77 35.76 9.26
N LYS A 256 -8.15 35.29 10.35
CA LYS A 256 -7.61 36.16 11.42
C LYS A 256 -6.36 36.90 10.93
N LYS A 257 -6.35 38.23 11.04
CA LYS A 257 -5.20 39.10 10.76
C LYS A 257 -4.13 38.96 11.86
N ILE A 258 -2.90 38.63 11.47
CA ILE A 258 -1.72 38.67 12.34
C ILE A 258 -1.16 40.10 12.35
N LYS A 259 -1.09 40.75 13.52
CA LYS A 259 -0.43 42.05 13.71
C LYS A 259 1.09 41.84 13.71
N LYS A 260 1.81 42.52 12.80
CA LYS A 260 3.29 42.62 12.82
C LYS A 260 3.75 43.51 13.98
N LYS A 261 4.61 42.99 14.86
CA LYS A 261 5.44 43.80 15.77
C LYS A 261 6.59 44.43 14.97
N LYS A 262 6.78 45.74 15.09
CA LYS A 262 7.93 46.48 14.56
C LYS A 262 9.18 46.14 15.39
N ASN A 263 10.25 45.72 14.72
CA ASN A 263 11.59 45.70 15.29
C ASN A 263 12.17 47.12 15.20
N THR A 264 12.61 47.66 16.33
CA THR A 264 13.45 48.85 16.43
C THR A 264 14.87 48.41 16.80
N LEU A 265 15.81 48.72 15.92
CA LEU A 265 17.27 48.77 16.08
C LEU A 265 17.71 49.87 15.10
N ALA A 266 18.59 50.83 15.37
CA ALA A 266 19.30 51.30 16.56
C ALA A 266 19.69 52.77 16.25
N CYS A 267 20.59 53.38 17.03
CA CYS A 267 21.33 54.59 16.68
C CYS A 267 21.79 54.64 15.21
#